data_AF-A0A836JDR5-F1
#
_entry.id   AF-A0A836JDR5-F1
#
_cell.length_a   1.000
_cell.length_b   1.000
_cell.length_c   1.000
_cell.angle_alpha   90.00
_cell.angle_beta   90.00
_cell.angle_gamma   90.00
#
_symmetry.space_group_name_H-M   'P 1'
#
loop_
_entity.id
_entity.type
_entity.pdbx_description
1 polymer ?
#
loop_
_entity_poly.entity_id
_entity_poly.type
_entity_poly.pdbx_seq_one_letter_code
_entity_poly.pdbx_strand_id
1 'polypeptide(L)'
;MIINARVFVLIALVTYGVCAHTVDIREPYKKTNDKKYTGSMLAEIAKELVQRSTTSSQVLTLNLSNLLLLLVLKAVVFGAGYIGHGYKGRELEDEYIVSEGELALALGYLIGDTCLYRAACEEPHIAREYLGATEMLLQTMKLMPQAPFLCKNKLQCSAVSVMLLTFEKLRLAILQKEIVDRLDGESHLPLHYDLSASQFSPDGRVFQVEYAHKAVENGGTVIGLRGKDGVVFAIEKIVTSKLYEPGANKRIFNIDEHVGMAVSGIISDARQIAETARSEAASYRSQYGVGIPLKYLNERVSMYMHAYTLYSAVRPYGCSVLLSAYETDGPILYMIDPSGVSYGYYGCAVGKAKQSAKTEIEKLKLSEMTCKDLVKEAARIIYLVHDELKDKQFELEMSWVGAHTKGIHQRVPADLKAEAETKARQAMAEDSDSDTEDM
;
A
#
# COMPACT_ATOMS: atom_id res chain seq x y z
N MET A 1 15.21 68.72 21.66
CA MET A 1 14.65 67.36 21.83
C MET A 1 15.82 66.41 21.96
N ILE A 2 16.21 66.06 23.19
CA ILE A 2 17.42 65.28 23.49
C ILE A 2 17.09 63.82 23.17
N ILE A 3 17.54 63.35 22.00
CA ILE A 3 17.57 61.92 21.68
C ILE A 3 18.82 61.35 22.38
N ASN A 4 18.57 60.40 23.28
CA ASN A 4 19.51 59.82 24.23
C ASN A 4 20.77 59.25 23.56
N ALA A 5 21.95 59.63 24.07
CA ALA A 5 23.26 59.12 23.66
C ALA A 5 23.40 57.57 23.72
N ARG A 6 22.51 56.89 24.47
CA ARG A 6 22.45 55.41 24.55
C ARG A 6 22.02 54.75 23.25
N VAL A 7 21.23 55.41 22.40
CA VAL A 7 20.79 54.84 21.11
C VAL A 7 21.94 54.89 20.10
N PHE A 8 22.79 55.92 20.15
CA PHE A 8 23.94 56.05 19.25
C PHE A 8 25.07 55.06 19.61
N VAL A 9 25.30 54.79 20.91
CA VAL A 9 26.26 53.78 21.37
C VAL A 9 25.84 52.36 20.98
N LEU A 10 24.52 52.07 21.01
CA LEU A 10 24.00 50.75 20.59
C LEU A 10 24.15 50.53 19.08
N ILE A 11 23.90 51.57 18.28
CA ILE A 11 24.10 51.50 16.82
C ILE A 11 25.59 51.40 16.46
N ALA A 12 26.47 52.10 17.19
CA ALA A 12 27.93 52.03 16.99
C ALA A 12 28.53 50.67 17.36
N LEU A 13 28.05 50.01 18.44
CA LEU A 13 28.52 48.67 18.82
C LEU A 13 28.04 47.58 17.84
N VAL A 14 26.81 47.70 17.34
CA VAL A 14 26.25 46.74 16.36
C VAL A 14 26.93 46.86 14.99
N THR A 15 27.38 48.06 14.61
CA THR A 15 28.10 48.28 13.35
C THR A 15 29.57 47.88 13.42
N TYR A 16 30.25 48.05 14.57
CA TYR A 16 31.65 47.63 14.73
C TYR A 16 31.81 46.10 14.87
N GLY A 17 30.82 45.40 15.47
CA GLY A 17 30.86 43.93 15.61
C GLY A 17 30.73 43.16 14.29
N VAL A 18 30.08 43.75 13.29
CA VAL A 18 29.84 43.09 11.99
C VAL A 18 31.02 43.26 11.01
N CYS A 19 31.89 44.25 11.21
CA CYS A 19 33.09 44.44 10.36
C CYS A 19 34.35 43.69 10.86
N ALA A 20 34.33 43.07 12.03
CA ALA A 20 35.53 42.50 12.66
C ALA A 20 35.84 41.02 12.32
N HIS A 21 35.07 40.36 11.44
CA HIS A 21 35.27 38.92 11.17
C HIS A 21 35.45 38.53 9.69
N THR A 22 36.02 39.40 8.86
CA THR A 22 36.36 39.05 7.47
C THR A 22 37.76 39.51 7.01
N VAL A 23 38.83 39.07 7.68
CA VAL A 23 40.24 38.99 7.18
C VAL A 23 40.91 37.92 8.10
N ASP A 24 41.63 36.86 7.71
CA ASP A 24 42.60 36.61 6.64
C ASP A 24 42.82 35.08 6.41
N ILE A 25 43.58 34.78 5.36
CA ILE A 25 43.87 33.55 4.60
C ILE A 25 44.77 32.51 5.30
N ARG A 26 44.54 31.18 5.08
CA ARG A 26 45.54 30.15 4.63
C ARG A 26 45.07 28.69 4.78
N GLU A 27 45.20 27.90 3.72
CA GLU A 27 45.38 26.43 3.78
C GLU A 27 46.82 26.08 4.26
N PRO A 28 47.05 24.94 4.96
CA PRO A 28 47.36 23.69 4.24
C PRO A 28 46.79 22.38 4.82
N TYR A 29 46.70 21.43 3.89
CA TYR A 29 46.34 20.01 3.92
C TYR A 29 47.09 19.11 4.95
N LYS A 30 46.37 18.18 5.64
CA LYS A 30 46.82 16.79 5.93
C LYS A 30 45.72 15.87 6.55
N LYS A 31 45.52 14.72 5.87
CA LYS A 31 44.97 13.36 6.23
C LYS A 31 44.64 13.08 7.72
N THR A 32 43.57 12.36 8.10
CA THR A 32 43.24 10.93 7.77
C THR A 32 41.77 10.51 8.04
N ASN A 33 41.22 9.71 7.11
CA ASN A 33 40.28 8.56 7.17
C ASN A 33 38.97 8.50 8.00
N ASP A 34 38.01 7.88 7.29
CA ASP A 34 36.87 7.02 7.70
C ASP A 34 35.58 7.67 8.26
N LYS A 35 34.57 7.81 7.37
CA LYS A 35 33.38 6.92 7.33
C LYS A 35 32.32 7.38 6.30
N LYS A 36 32.01 6.44 5.39
CA LYS A 36 30.71 6.08 4.75
C LYS A 36 29.72 7.17 4.31
N TYR A 37 29.55 7.25 2.98
CA TYR A 37 28.28 7.20 2.22
C TYR A 37 26.98 7.59 2.98
N THR A 38 26.78 8.87 3.29
CA THR A 38 25.47 9.43 3.74
C THR A 38 25.24 10.86 3.22
N GLY A 39 25.88 11.24 2.11
CA GLY A 39 25.87 12.61 1.61
C GLY A 39 25.05 12.87 0.33
N SER A 40 24.44 11.85 -0.29
CA SER A 40 23.93 12.03 -1.67
C SER A 40 22.59 12.76 -1.77
N MET A 41 21.63 12.52 -0.87
CA MET A 41 20.27 13.10 -0.99
C MET A 41 20.22 14.59 -0.63
N LEU A 42 20.95 14.97 0.42
CA LEU A 42 21.02 16.36 0.89
C LEU A 42 21.82 17.24 -0.08
N ALA A 43 22.83 16.64 -0.74
CA ALA A 43 23.56 17.29 -1.82
C ALA A 43 22.71 17.45 -3.09
N GLU A 44 21.82 16.50 -3.40
CA GLU A 44 20.89 16.59 -4.55
C GLU A 44 19.81 17.66 -4.33
N ILE A 45 19.20 17.70 -3.15
CA ILE A 45 18.22 18.73 -2.77
C ILE A 45 18.87 20.12 -2.77
N ALA A 46 20.08 20.24 -2.24
CA ALA A 46 20.84 21.50 -2.29
C ALA A 46 21.18 21.90 -3.73
N LYS A 47 21.50 20.94 -4.62
CA LYS A 47 21.76 21.19 -6.05
C LYS A 47 20.52 21.69 -6.78
N GLU A 48 19.36 21.11 -6.48
CA GLU A 48 18.08 21.51 -7.07
C GLU A 48 17.63 22.89 -6.57
N LEU A 49 17.88 23.20 -5.29
CA LEU A 49 17.62 24.51 -4.68
C LEU A 49 18.51 25.62 -5.28
N VAL A 50 19.78 25.30 -5.54
CA VAL A 50 20.75 26.23 -6.15
C VAL A 50 20.48 26.43 -7.64
N GLN A 51 20.01 25.41 -8.36
CA GLN A 51 19.61 25.55 -9.77
C GLN A 51 18.32 26.36 -9.96
N ARG A 52 17.44 26.43 -8.95
CA ARG A 52 16.20 27.22 -8.98
C ARG A 52 16.39 28.67 -8.54
N SER A 53 17.49 29.01 -7.87
CA SER A 53 17.77 30.38 -7.41
C SER A 53 18.38 31.28 -8.49
N THR A 54 18.77 30.72 -9.65
CA THR A 54 19.36 31.49 -10.76
C THR A 54 18.33 32.17 -11.68
N THR A 55 17.03 32.11 -11.38
CA THR A 55 15.98 32.77 -12.18
C THR A 55 15.34 33.96 -11.45
N SER A 56 15.70 35.16 -11.92
CA SER A 56 15.06 36.48 -11.76
C SER A 56 14.78 37.03 -10.34
N SER A 57 15.76 37.84 -9.91
CA SER A 57 15.94 38.86 -8.86
C SER A 57 14.79 39.62 -8.14
N GLN A 58 13.51 39.26 -8.20
CA GLN A 58 12.46 40.01 -7.45
C GLN A 58 11.90 39.30 -6.21
N VAL A 59 12.22 38.03 -5.99
CA VAL A 59 11.64 37.23 -4.89
C VAL A 59 12.49 37.27 -3.61
N LEU A 60 13.77 37.64 -3.69
CA LEU A 60 14.72 37.63 -2.56
C LEU A 60 14.47 38.69 -1.49
N THR A 61 13.86 39.83 -1.83
CA THR A 61 13.63 40.94 -0.88
C THR A 61 12.44 40.72 0.06
N LEU A 62 11.48 39.86 -0.32
CA LEU A 62 10.33 39.51 0.52
C LEU A 62 10.61 38.38 1.52
N ASN A 63 11.72 37.65 1.34
CA ASN A 63 12.05 36.51 2.19
C ASN A 63 12.95 36.87 3.37
N LEU A 64 13.85 37.85 3.19
CA LEU A 64 14.77 38.27 4.25
C LEU A 64 14.09 39.10 5.34
N SER A 65 13.09 39.90 4.97
CA SER A 65 12.33 40.76 5.90
C SER A 65 11.43 39.95 6.83
N ASN A 66 10.79 38.89 6.32
CA ASN A 66 9.96 37.98 7.12
C ASN A 66 10.80 37.09 8.06
N LEU A 67 11.97 36.63 7.60
CA LEU A 67 12.92 35.90 8.45
C LEU A 67 13.44 36.76 9.61
N LEU A 68 13.73 38.04 9.34
CA LEU A 68 14.22 38.97 10.37
C LEU A 68 13.13 39.32 11.39
N LEU A 69 11.87 39.40 10.96
CA LEU A 69 10.71 39.59 11.83
C LEU A 69 10.48 38.40 12.77
N LEU A 70 10.67 37.17 12.27
CA LEU A 70 10.57 35.94 13.05
C LEU A 70 11.69 35.80 14.08
N LEU A 71 12.92 36.19 13.74
CA LEU A 71 14.05 36.19 14.68
C LEU A 71 13.84 37.23 15.81
N VAL A 72 13.30 38.41 15.48
CA VAL A 72 12.94 39.43 16.48
C VAL A 72 11.78 38.96 17.36
N LEU A 73 10.76 38.31 16.79
CA LEU A 73 9.64 37.75 17.56
C LEU A 73 10.14 36.66 18.54
N LYS A 74 11.05 35.79 18.09
CA LYS A 74 11.63 34.73 18.91
C LYS A 74 12.51 35.28 20.03
N ALA A 75 13.27 36.33 19.78
CA ALA A 75 14.06 37.03 20.82
C ALA A 75 13.16 37.67 21.90
N VAL A 76 12.00 38.21 21.52
CA VAL A 76 11.03 38.79 22.46
C VAL A 76 10.32 37.71 23.29
N VAL A 77 9.94 36.59 22.66
CA VAL A 77 9.27 35.47 23.34
C VAL A 77 10.23 34.73 24.30
N PHE A 78 11.47 34.48 23.89
CA PHE A 78 12.49 33.88 24.77
C PHE A 78 12.97 34.84 25.85
N GLY A 79 13.05 36.14 25.56
CA GLY A 79 13.38 37.17 26.56
C GLY A 79 12.30 37.32 27.64
N ALA A 80 11.02 37.16 27.27
CA ALA A 80 9.90 37.21 28.21
C ALA A 80 9.81 35.94 29.09
N GLY A 81 10.23 34.79 28.57
CA GLY A 81 10.30 33.53 29.33
C GLY A 81 11.35 33.52 30.45
N TYR A 82 12.32 34.44 30.41
CA TYR A 82 13.40 34.52 31.42
C TYR A 82 13.06 35.37 32.66
N ILE A 83 11.86 35.99 32.71
CA ILE A 83 11.44 36.85 33.84
C ILE A 83 10.33 36.20 34.70
N GLY A 84 9.77 35.05 34.29
CA GLY A 84 8.66 34.40 35.00
C GLY A 84 8.95 32.96 35.44
N HIS A 85 9.24 32.79 36.74
CA HIS A 85 9.28 31.54 37.50
C HIS A 85 10.41 30.54 37.24
N GLY A 86 11.22 30.33 38.29
CA GLY A 86 12.34 29.39 38.29
C GLY A 86 11.93 27.94 38.53
N TYR A 87 12.65 27.05 37.85
CA TYR A 87 12.94 25.68 38.28
C TYR A 87 14.39 25.33 37.94
N LYS A 88 14.97 24.49 38.81
CA LYS A 88 16.38 24.08 38.92
C LYS A 88 16.93 23.44 37.64
N GLY A 89 18.21 23.69 37.39
CA GLY A 89 18.98 23.12 36.28
C GLY A 89 19.19 21.60 36.37
N ARG A 90 19.43 21.03 35.18
CA ARG A 90 20.17 19.80 34.93
C ARG A 90 21.14 20.04 33.77
N GLU A 91 22.25 19.33 33.85
CA GLU A 91 23.45 19.42 33.00
C GLU A 91 23.17 19.22 31.50
N LEU A 92 23.97 19.92 30.70
CA LEU A 92 24.00 19.89 29.24
C LEU A 92 24.79 18.65 28.77
N GLU A 93 24.10 17.69 28.18
CA GLU A 93 24.69 16.78 27.20
C GLU A 93 23.95 16.94 25.87
N ASP A 94 24.72 16.84 24.79
CA ASP A 94 24.40 17.23 23.41
C ASP A 94 23.01 16.82 22.92
N GLU A 95 22.15 17.80 22.67
CA GLU A 95 20.92 17.64 21.91
C GLU A 95 20.88 18.67 20.78
N TYR A 96 20.65 18.21 19.55
CA TYR A 96 20.45 19.06 18.38
C TYR A 96 19.39 20.11 18.70
N ILE A 97 19.75 21.39 18.54
CA ILE A 97 18.90 22.55 18.89
C ILE A 97 17.58 22.60 18.08
N VAL A 98 17.43 21.75 17.05
CA VAL A 98 16.20 21.62 16.25
C VAL A 98 16.04 20.16 15.81
N SER A 99 14.88 19.56 16.11
CA SER A 99 14.50 18.23 15.63
C SER A 99 14.18 18.27 14.13
N GLU A 100 14.45 17.18 13.41
CA GLU A 100 14.13 17.04 11.98
C GLU A 100 12.62 17.20 11.71
N GLY A 101 11.78 16.80 12.68
CA GLY A 101 10.33 17.00 12.67
C GLY A 101 9.91 18.47 12.82
N GLU A 102 10.59 19.22 13.68
CA GLU A 102 10.34 20.66 13.86
C GLU A 102 10.69 21.46 12.59
N LEU A 103 11.74 21.04 11.88
CA LEU A 103 12.17 21.65 10.63
C LEU A 103 11.17 21.39 9.49
N ALA A 104 10.65 20.16 9.41
CA ALA A 104 9.63 19.77 8.44
C ALA A 104 8.29 20.49 8.67
N LEU A 105 7.89 20.66 9.94
CA LEU A 105 6.66 21.36 10.31
C LEU A 105 6.76 22.86 10.00
N ALA A 106 7.93 23.47 10.26
CA ALA A 106 8.20 24.86 9.94
C ALA A 106 8.27 25.11 8.42
N LEU A 107 8.92 24.23 7.65
CA LEU A 107 8.96 24.29 6.19
C LEU A 107 7.57 24.06 5.58
N GLY A 108 6.79 23.12 6.11
CA GLY A 108 5.41 22.88 5.69
C GLY A 108 4.51 24.10 5.92
N TYR A 109 4.68 24.78 7.06
CA TYR A 109 3.93 26.01 7.40
C TYR A 109 4.28 27.17 6.47
N LEU A 110 5.56 27.28 6.08
CA LEU A 110 6.06 28.32 5.18
C LEU A 110 5.65 28.08 3.72
N ILE A 111 5.48 26.82 3.30
CA ILE A 111 5.15 26.44 1.92
C ILE A 111 3.62 26.36 1.71
N GLY A 112 2.83 26.15 2.77
CA GLY A 112 1.36 26.21 2.72
C GLY A 112 0.72 25.03 1.97
N ASP A 113 1.40 23.87 1.95
CA ASP A 113 0.97 22.68 1.21
C ASP A 113 0.63 21.51 2.14
N THR A 114 0.00 20.48 1.55
CA THR A 114 -0.45 19.18 2.12
C THR A 114 0.51 18.46 3.08
N CYS A 115 1.77 18.89 3.17
CA CYS A 115 2.79 18.37 4.08
C CYS A 115 2.52 18.69 5.56
N LEU A 116 1.77 19.76 5.87
CA LEU A 116 1.46 20.12 7.25
C LEU A 116 0.66 19.02 7.98
N TYR A 117 -0.24 18.37 7.24
CA TYR A 117 -1.09 17.29 7.76
C TYR A 117 -0.24 16.05 8.08
N ARG A 118 0.72 15.73 7.20
CA ARG A 118 1.66 14.63 7.40
C ARG A 118 2.60 14.88 8.60
N ALA A 119 3.14 16.08 8.71
CA ALA A 119 4.01 16.45 9.83
C ALA A 119 3.25 16.50 11.18
N ALA A 120 1.99 16.96 11.17
CA ALA A 120 1.12 16.91 12.35
C ALA A 120 0.72 15.47 12.75
N CYS A 121 0.64 14.55 11.78
CA CYS A 121 0.42 13.12 12.03
C CYS A 121 1.67 12.41 12.58
N GLU A 122 2.88 12.86 12.21
CA GLU A 122 4.14 12.28 12.69
C GLU A 122 4.43 12.66 14.16
N GLU A 123 4.06 13.86 14.62
CA GLU A 123 4.26 14.32 16.02
C GLU A 123 2.99 14.96 16.65
N PRO A 124 1.99 14.15 17.05
CA PRO A 124 0.68 14.63 17.47
C PRO A 124 0.66 15.37 18.82
N HIS A 125 1.63 15.11 19.70
CA HIS A 125 1.74 15.79 21.00
C HIS A 125 2.11 17.27 20.82
N ILE A 126 3.05 17.54 19.92
CA ILE A 126 3.52 18.89 19.59
C ILE A 126 2.41 19.65 18.85
N ALA A 127 1.73 19.00 17.90
CA ALA A 127 0.58 19.59 17.22
C ALA A 127 -0.54 20.03 18.18
N ARG A 128 -0.80 19.27 19.25
CA ARG A 128 -1.76 19.65 20.31
C ARG A 128 -1.32 20.88 21.10
N GLU A 129 -0.04 21.03 21.42
CA GLU A 129 0.48 22.20 22.13
C GLU A 129 0.35 23.47 21.28
N TYR A 130 0.66 23.39 19.98
CA TYR A 130 0.45 24.49 19.04
C TYR A 130 -1.04 24.86 18.88
N LEU A 131 -1.93 23.85 18.87
CA LEU A 131 -3.38 24.08 18.85
C LEU A 131 -3.85 24.81 20.11
N GLY A 132 -3.39 24.38 21.30
CA GLY A 132 -3.72 25.01 22.57
C GLY A 132 -3.25 26.46 22.65
N ALA A 133 -2.03 26.75 22.20
CA ALA A 133 -1.51 28.12 22.11
C ALA A 133 -2.36 29.00 21.18
N THR A 134 -2.85 28.42 20.08
CA THR A 134 -3.71 29.10 19.11
C THR A 134 -5.10 29.40 19.68
N GLU A 135 -5.69 28.47 20.45
CA GLU A 135 -6.97 28.67 21.14
C GLU A 135 -6.87 29.78 22.21
N MET A 136 -5.78 29.82 22.97
CA MET A 136 -5.51 30.88 23.95
C MET A 136 -5.39 32.27 23.30
N LEU A 137 -4.70 32.36 22.16
CA LEU A 137 -4.62 33.59 21.36
C LEU A 137 -6.01 34.02 20.85
N LEU A 138 -6.81 33.08 20.36
CA LEU A 138 -8.17 33.36 19.87
C LEU A 138 -9.08 33.88 21.00
N GLN A 139 -8.98 33.29 22.18
CA GLN A 139 -9.79 33.68 23.34
C GLN A 139 -9.37 35.05 23.89
N THR A 140 -8.08 35.35 23.84
CA THR A 140 -7.53 36.68 24.16
C THR A 140 -8.00 37.76 23.18
N MET A 141 -8.09 37.42 21.88
CA MET A 141 -8.62 38.34 20.87
C MET A 141 -10.14 38.58 21.01
N LYS A 142 -10.91 37.57 21.46
CA LYS A 142 -12.34 37.72 21.76
C LYS A 142 -12.62 38.62 22.95
N LEU A 143 -11.66 38.79 23.86
CA LEU A 143 -11.74 39.68 25.02
C LEU A 143 -11.36 41.13 24.70
N MET A 144 -10.85 41.43 23.50
CA MET A 144 -10.62 42.81 23.08
C MET A 144 -11.95 43.47 22.67
N PRO A 145 -12.32 44.63 23.25
CA PRO A 145 -13.56 45.30 22.91
C PRO A 145 -13.55 45.74 21.44
N GLN A 146 -14.57 45.34 20.69
CA GLN A 146 -14.84 45.83 19.35
C GLN A 146 -15.27 47.30 19.42
N ALA A 147 -14.31 48.22 19.48
CA ALA A 147 -14.57 49.64 19.33
C ALA A 147 -14.42 50.03 17.84
N PRO A 148 -15.43 50.65 17.22
CA PRO A 148 -15.40 50.98 15.80
C PRO A 148 -14.76 52.35 15.57
N PHE A 149 -13.47 52.55 15.83
CA PHE A 149 -12.80 53.81 15.42
C PHE A 149 -11.29 53.67 15.22
N LEU A 150 -10.80 54.32 14.16
CA LEU A 150 -9.42 54.77 13.84
C LEU A 150 -8.58 53.89 12.91
N CYS A 151 -8.82 54.05 11.60
CA CYS A 151 -7.73 54.04 10.62
C CYS A 151 -7.55 55.45 10.06
N LYS A 152 -6.57 56.19 10.58
CA LYS A 152 -6.20 57.52 10.05
C LYS A 152 -4.83 57.58 9.38
N ASN A 153 -4.03 56.49 9.42
CA ASN A 153 -2.70 56.43 8.75
C ASN A 153 -2.47 55.10 8.03
N LYS A 154 -1.70 55.12 6.91
CA LYS A 154 -1.37 53.94 6.06
C LYS A 154 -0.76 52.76 6.83
N LEU A 155 -0.10 53.01 7.95
CA LEU A 155 0.49 51.97 8.81
C LEU A 155 -0.59 51.16 9.57
N GLN A 156 -1.71 51.77 9.96
CA GLN A 156 -2.81 51.10 10.66
C GLN A 156 -3.63 50.21 9.70
N CYS A 157 -3.81 50.61 8.43
CA CYS A 157 -4.51 49.77 7.43
C CYS A 157 -3.74 48.48 7.09
N SER A 158 -2.39 48.49 7.17
CA SER A 158 -1.58 47.28 6.92
C SER A 158 -1.72 46.28 8.08
N ALA A 159 -1.77 46.74 9.32
CA ALA A 159 -1.98 45.87 10.49
C ALA A 159 -3.37 45.22 10.47
N VAL A 160 -4.42 45.96 10.09
CA VAL A 160 -5.78 45.42 9.96
C VAL A 160 -5.89 44.45 8.78
N SER A 161 -5.19 44.70 7.66
CA SER A 161 -5.14 43.77 6.52
C SER A 161 -4.39 42.47 6.84
N VAL A 162 -3.28 42.55 7.58
CA VAL A 162 -2.54 41.37 8.07
C VAL A 162 -3.41 40.60 9.08
N MET A 163 -4.15 41.30 9.94
CA MET A 163 -5.06 40.68 10.91
C MET A 163 -6.24 39.97 10.22
N LEU A 164 -6.81 40.55 9.16
CA LEU A 164 -7.85 39.92 8.32
C LEU A 164 -7.32 38.71 7.53
N LEU A 165 -6.11 38.80 6.96
CA LEU A 165 -5.44 37.67 6.30
C LEU A 165 -5.12 36.53 7.27
N THR A 166 -4.74 36.84 8.52
CA THR A 166 -4.59 35.83 9.56
C THR A 166 -5.93 35.22 9.97
N PHE A 167 -7.03 36.00 9.98
CA PHE A 167 -8.37 35.50 10.28
C PHE A 167 -8.89 34.54 9.20
N GLU A 168 -8.65 34.83 7.92
CA GLU A 168 -9.07 33.97 6.81
C GLU A 168 -8.28 32.66 6.76
N LYS A 169 -6.97 32.71 7.06
CA LYS A 169 -6.13 31.51 7.24
C LYS A 169 -6.50 30.69 8.48
N LEU A 170 -6.92 31.34 9.57
CA LEU A 170 -7.38 30.67 10.79
C LEU A 170 -8.75 30.01 10.59
N ARG A 171 -9.62 30.59 9.76
CA ARG A 171 -10.90 29.98 9.36
C ARG A 171 -10.71 28.70 8.54
N LEU A 172 -9.69 28.65 7.68
CA LEU A 172 -9.28 27.45 6.95
C LEU A 172 -8.73 26.35 7.90
N ALA A 173 -7.99 26.73 8.95
CA ALA A 173 -7.52 25.80 9.97
C ALA A 173 -8.66 25.23 10.85
N ILE A 174 -9.70 26.02 11.14
CA ILE A 174 -10.91 25.54 11.84
C ILE A 174 -11.71 24.56 10.98
N LEU A 175 -11.81 24.80 9.67
CA LEU A 175 -12.41 23.84 8.72
C LEU A 175 -11.63 22.52 8.63
N GLN A 176 -10.31 22.55 8.84
CA GLN A 176 -9.51 21.33 8.96
C GLN A 176 -9.79 20.56 10.26
N LYS A 177 -10.11 21.24 11.37
CA LYS A 177 -10.51 20.60 12.64
C LYS A 177 -11.84 19.84 12.52
N GLU A 178 -12.84 20.39 11.81
CA GLU A 178 -14.11 19.70 11.54
C GLU A 178 -13.95 18.45 10.65
N ILE A 179 -12.91 18.41 9.81
CA ILE A 179 -12.59 17.26 8.97
C ILE A 179 -11.85 16.18 9.79
N VAL A 180 -10.89 16.58 10.64
CA VAL A 180 -10.18 15.67 11.56
C VAL A 180 -11.14 15.05 12.58
N ASP A 181 -11.98 15.86 13.23
CA ASP A 181 -12.93 15.39 14.25
C ASP A 181 -14.05 14.50 13.64
N ARG A 182 -14.35 14.64 12.34
CA ARG A 182 -15.25 13.72 11.62
C ARG A 182 -14.56 12.40 11.21
N LEU A 183 -13.24 12.38 11.09
CA LEU A 183 -12.48 11.17 10.74
C LEU A 183 -12.23 10.27 11.96
N ASP A 184 -12.14 10.83 13.17
CA ASP A 184 -11.93 10.07 14.41
C ASP A 184 -13.21 9.38 14.95
N GLY A 185 -14.38 9.69 14.40
CA GLY A 185 -15.68 9.13 14.83
C GLY A 185 -16.05 7.77 14.23
N GLU A 186 -15.39 7.36 13.14
CA GLU A 186 -15.68 6.10 12.45
C GLU A 186 -14.38 5.42 12.00
N SER A 187 -13.74 4.65 12.89
CA SER A 187 -13.23 3.30 12.58
C SER A 187 -12.14 2.84 13.57
N HIS A 188 -12.36 1.65 14.13
CA HIS A 188 -11.33 0.78 14.69
C HIS A 188 -10.40 0.22 13.59
N LEU A 189 -9.83 1.07 12.72
CA LEU A 189 -8.85 0.64 11.72
C LEU A 189 -7.43 0.95 12.22
N PRO A 190 -6.54 -0.04 12.38
CA PRO A 190 -5.19 0.19 12.87
C PRO A 190 -4.34 0.79 11.74
N LEU A 191 -4.44 2.11 11.54
CA LEU A 191 -3.86 2.87 10.42
C LEU A 191 -2.32 2.82 10.27
N HIS A 192 -1.60 2.09 11.14
CA HIS A 192 -0.14 2.14 11.25
C HIS A 192 0.57 0.79 11.08
N TYR A 193 -0.14 -0.32 10.86
CA TYR A 193 0.45 -1.66 10.79
C TYR A 193 0.24 -2.38 9.45
N ASP A 194 -0.33 -1.69 8.47
CA ASP A 194 -0.69 -2.27 7.19
C ASP A 194 0.09 -1.71 6.01
N LEU A 195 1.09 -0.83 6.25
CA LEU A 195 1.88 -0.23 5.17
C LEU A 195 3.01 -1.15 4.66
N SER A 196 3.41 -2.15 5.43
CA SER A 196 4.53 -3.04 5.10
C SER A 196 4.20 -4.50 5.38
N ALA A 197 4.68 -5.40 4.52
CA ALA A 197 4.60 -6.86 4.74
C ALA A 197 5.55 -7.32 5.87
N SER A 198 6.60 -6.54 6.18
CA SER A 198 7.56 -6.87 7.23
C SER A 198 7.15 -6.43 8.63
N GLN A 199 5.93 -5.91 8.79
CA GLN A 199 5.43 -5.35 10.05
C GLN A 199 4.29 -6.22 10.58
N PHE A 200 4.42 -6.67 11.83
CA PHE A 200 3.33 -7.34 12.53
C PHE A 200 2.40 -6.32 13.19
N SER A 201 1.11 -6.61 13.15
CA SER A 201 0.12 -5.92 13.99
C SER A 201 0.29 -6.30 15.47
N PRO A 202 -0.29 -5.53 16.40
CA PRO A 202 -0.32 -5.89 17.82
C PRO A 202 -0.95 -7.27 18.10
N ASP A 203 -1.83 -7.72 17.21
CA ASP A 203 -2.48 -9.05 17.28
C ASP A 203 -1.63 -10.18 16.65
N GLY A 204 -0.42 -9.88 16.16
CA GLY A 204 0.47 -10.85 15.52
C GLY A 204 0.11 -11.19 14.07
N ARG A 205 -0.62 -10.31 13.37
CA ARG A 205 -1.07 -10.50 11.99
C ARG A 205 -0.25 -9.68 11.01
N VAL A 206 -0.24 -10.09 9.74
CA VAL A 206 0.39 -9.35 8.63
C VAL A 206 -0.70 -8.92 7.65
N PHE A 207 -1.16 -7.67 7.77
CA PHE A 207 -2.33 -7.20 7.01
C PHE A 207 -2.11 -7.17 5.49
N GLN A 208 -0.89 -6.92 5.03
CA GLN A 208 -0.57 -6.94 3.60
C GLN A 208 -0.83 -8.31 2.94
N VAL A 209 -0.64 -9.41 3.67
CA VAL A 209 -0.96 -10.76 3.18
C VAL A 209 -2.48 -10.96 3.13
N GLU A 210 -3.21 -10.46 4.13
CA GLU A 210 -4.68 -10.53 4.14
C GLU A 210 -5.31 -9.72 3.01
N TYR A 211 -4.73 -8.56 2.68
CA TYR A 211 -5.14 -7.78 1.52
C TYR A 211 -4.91 -8.54 0.21
N ALA A 212 -3.81 -9.28 0.10
CA ALA A 212 -3.57 -10.16 -1.03
C ALA A 212 -4.62 -11.28 -1.12
N HIS A 213 -5.04 -11.87 0.01
CA HIS A 213 -6.16 -12.82 0.03
C HIS A 213 -7.47 -12.19 -0.46
N LYS A 214 -7.79 -10.95 -0.05
CA LYS A 214 -8.97 -10.23 -0.56
C LYS A 214 -8.90 -10.02 -2.08
N ALA A 215 -7.71 -9.77 -2.64
CA ALA A 215 -7.53 -9.68 -4.08
C ALA A 215 -7.83 -11.01 -4.80
N VAL A 216 -7.49 -12.15 -4.19
CA VAL A 216 -7.88 -13.48 -4.70
C VAL A 216 -9.39 -13.67 -4.65
N GLU A 217 -10.03 -13.25 -3.55
CA GLU A 217 -11.49 -13.37 -3.38
C GLU A 217 -12.27 -12.51 -4.40
N ASN A 218 -11.66 -11.48 -4.97
CA ASN A 218 -12.28 -10.74 -6.07
C ASN A 218 -12.08 -11.41 -7.45
N GLY A 219 -11.28 -12.46 -7.52
CA GLY A 219 -11.06 -13.23 -8.74
C GLY A 219 -12.21 -14.20 -9.04
N GLY A 220 -12.42 -14.46 -10.35
CA GLY A 220 -13.31 -15.54 -10.80
C GLY A 220 -12.99 -16.89 -10.14
N THR A 221 -14.03 -17.70 -9.94
CA THR A 221 -13.95 -18.95 -9.18
C THR A 221 -13.15 -20.01 -9.94
N VAL A 222 -12.23 -20.68 -9.24
CA VAL A 222 -11.42 -21.77 -9.77
C VAL A 222 -11.56 -22.95 -8.84
N ILE A 223 -11.81 -24.13 -9.41
CA ILE A 223 -11.89 -25.38 -8.67
C ILE A 223 -10.91 -26.41 -9.25
N GLY A 224 -10.37 -27.25 -8.36
CA GLY A 224 -9.59 -28.43 -8.70
C GLY A 224 -10.17 -29.65 -8.03
N LEU A 225 -10.45 -30.71 -8.80
CA LEU A 225 -11.02 -31.96 -8.31
C LEU A 225 -10.07 -33.12 -8.61
N ARG A 226 -9.63 -33.83 -7.57
CA ARG A 226 -8.79 -35.03 -7.65
C ARG A 226 -9.65 -36.28 -7.63
N GLY A 227 -9.72 -36.95 -8.78
CA GLY A 227 -10.46 -38.19 -8.96
C GLY A 227 -9.63 -39.44 -8.69
N LYS A 228 -10.18 -40.58 -9.11
CA LYS A 228 -9.48 -41.87 -9.08
C LYS A 228 -8.30 -41.91 -10.07
N ASP A 229 -8.51 -41.41 -11.28
CA ASP A 229 -7.61 -41.60 -12.42
C ASP A 229 -6.97 -40.30 -12.93
N GLY A 230 -7.15 -39.18 -12.23
CA GLY A 230 -6.58 -37.88 -12.62
C GLY A 230 -7.13 -36.70 -11.83
N VAL A 231 -6.76 -35.49 -12.26
CA VAL A 231 -7.20 -34.21 -11.70
C VAL A 231 -7.82 -33.37 -12.81
N VAL A 232 -8.92 -32.68 -12.49
CA VAL A 232 -9.61 -31.75 -13.39
C VAL A 232 -9.58 -30.35 -12.78
N PHE A 233 -9.23 -29.36 -13.60
CA PHE A 233 -9.41 -27.95 -13.28
C PHE A 233 -10.61 -27.39 -14.05
N ALA A 234 -11.40 -26.57 -13.37
CA ALA A 234 -12.46 -25.77 -13.99
C ALA A 234 -12.41 -24.35 -13.47
N ILE A 235 -12.57 -23.39 -14.38
CA ILE A 235 -12.44 -21.97 -14.10
C ILE A 235 -13.63 -21.21 -14.67
N GLU A 236 -14.23 -20.39 -13.82
CA GLU A 236 -15.15 -19.33 -14.18
C GLU A 236 -14.34 -18.12 -14.70
N LYS A 237 -14.17 -18.01 -16.03
CA LYS A 237 -13.46 -16.88 -16.63
C LYS A 237 -14.45 -15.80 -17.04
N ILE A 238 -14.58 -14.77 -16.21
CA ILE A 238 -15.46 -13.63 -16.48
C ILE A 238 -15.04 -12.90 -17.77
N VAL A 239 -15.98 -12.67 -18.67
CA VAL A 239 -15.78 -11.93 -19.91
C VAL A 239 -16.26 -10.50 -19.69
N THR A 240 -15.31 -9.58 -19.46
CA THR A 240 -15.64 -8.18 -19.18
C THR A 240 -16.03 -7.40 -20.43
N SER A 241 -15.55 -7.81 -21.60
CA SER A 241 -15.82 -7.17 -22.88
C SER A 241 -16.07 -8.19 -23.97
N LYS A 242 -17.12 -7.95 -24.77
CA LYS A 242 -17.43 -8.74 -25.97
C LYS A 242 -16.40 -8.56 -27.10
N LEU A 243 -15.49 -7.59 -26.95
CA LEU A 243 -14.42 -7.34 -27.92
C LEU A 243 -13.25 -8.33 -27.77
N TYR A 244 -13.19 -9.08 -26.68
CA TYR A 244 -12.14 -10.08 -26.51
C TYR A 244 -12.36 -11.28 -27.41
N GLU A 245 -11.28 -11.80 -27.97
CA GLU A 245 -11.31 -13.07 -28.67
C GLU A 245 -11.72 -14.21 -27.72
N PRO A 246 -12.56 -15.14 -28.17
CA PRO A 246 -12.87 -16.36 -27.40
C PRO A 246 -11.57 -17.09 -27.00
N GLY A 247 -11.47 -17.49 -25.72
CA GLY A 247 -10.26 -18.17 -25.23
C GLY A 247 -9.07 -17.26 -24.90
N ALA A 248 -9.17 -15.94 -25.08
CA ALA A 248 -8.16 -14.99 -24.59
C ALA A 248 -8.06 -14.99 -23.06
N ASN A 249 -6.96 -14.47 -22.51
CA ASN A 249 -6.73 -14.32 -21.06
C ASN A 249 -6.89 -15.63 -20.26
N LYS A 250 -6.29 -16.70 -20.77
CA LYS A 250 -6.27 -18.02 -20.12
C LYS A 250 -5.74 -17.94 -18.70
N ARG A 251 -6.38 -18.70 -17.80
CA ARG A 251 -6.01 -18.82 -16.37
C ARG A 251 -5.46 -20.19 -16.02
N ILE A 252 -5.36 -21.09 -16.99
CA ILE A 252 -4.67 -22.36 -16.83
C ILE A 252 -3.36 -22.33 -17.63
N PHE A 253 -2.27 -22.77 -17.03
CA PHE A 253 -0.94 -22.83 -17.61
C PHE A 253 -0.41 -24.25 -17.57
N ASN A 254 0.36 -24.62 -18.59
CA ASN A 254 1.24 -25.79 -18.51
C ASN A 254 2.58 -25.31 -17.96
N ILE A 255 3.05 -25.96 -16.89
CA ILE A 255 4.34 -25.66 -16.25
C ILE A 255 5.40 -26.63 -16.74
N ASP A 256 5.04 -27.90 -16.83
CA ASP A 256 5.80 -28.94 -17.50
C ASP A 256 4.82 -29.80 -18.30
N GLU A 257 5.31 -30.79 -19.05
CA GLU A 257 4.46 -31.71 -19.82
C GLU A 257 3.40 -32.39 -18.95
N HIS A 258 3.78 -32.79 -17.73
CA HIS A 258 2.92 -33.50 -16.78
C HIS A 258 2.31 -32.62 -15.68
N VAL A 259 2.62 -31.32 -15.66
CA VAL A 259 2.19 -30.40 -14.59
C VAL A 259 1.28 -29.31 -15.12
N GLY A 260 0.05 -29.30 -14.60
CA GLY A 260 -0.93 -28.25 -14.79
C GLY A 260 -0.94 -27.22 -13.66
N MET A 261 -1.20 -25.96 -14.00
CA MET A 261 -1.38 -24.88 -13.04
C MET A 261 -2.65 -24.10 -13.35
N ALA A 262 -3.51 -23.87 -12.35
CA ALA A 262 -4.70 -23.02 -12.45
C ALA A 262 -4.62 -21.89 -11.42
N VAL A 263 -5.12 -20.69 -11.75
CA VAL A 263 -4.94 -19.50 -10.89
C VAL A 263 -6.20 -18.67 -10.71
N SER A 264 -6.33 -18.09 -9.52
CA SER A 264 -7.30 -17.03 -9.22
C SER A 264 -6.63 -15.83 -8.55
N GLY A 265 -7.23 -14.66 -8.71
CA GLY A 265 -6.66 -13.36 -8.32
C GLY A 265 -5.99 -12.63 -9.49
N ILE A 266 -4.91 -11.89 -9.20
CA ILE A 266 -4.21 -11.03 -10.15
C ILE A 266 -3.44 -11.86 -11.19
N ILE A 267 -3.83 -11.75 -12.47
CA ILE A 267 -3.28 -12.60 -13.56
C ILE A 267 -1.81 -12.25 -13.87
N SER A 268 -1.39 -11.00 -13.74
CA SER A 268 0.01 -10.61 -13.98
C SER A 268 0.96 -11.31 -13.01
N ASP A 269 0.57 -11.36 -11.74
CA ASP A 269 1.30 -12.04 -10.66
C ASP A 269 1.37 -13.54 -10.94
N ALA A 270 0.22 -14.13 -11.31
CA ALA A 270 0.15 -15.54 -11.66
C ALA A 270 1.05 -15.93 -12.85
N ARG A 271 1.17 -15.08 -13.87
CA ARG A 271 2.09 -15.32 -15.00
C ARG A 271 3.55 -15.34 -14.57
N GLN A 272 3.93 -14.46 -13.64
CA GLN A 272 5.27 -14.46 -13.08
C GLN A 272 5.55 -15.77 -12.32
N ILE A 273 4.60 -16.24 -11.52
CA ILE A 273 4.72 -17.51 -10.80
C ILE A 273 4.80 -18.68 -11.80
N ALA A 274 4.00 -18.66 -12.87
CA ALA A 274 4.05 -19.69 -13.92
C ALA A 274 5.45 -19.79 -14.54
N GLU A 275 6.07 -18.64 -14.80
CA GLU A 275 7.41 -18.59 -15.40
C GLU A 275 8.49 -19.05 -14.43
N THR A 276 8.43 -18.62 -13.17
CA THR A 276 9.33 -19.12 -12.12
C THR A 276 9.21 -20.64 -11.97
N ALA A 277 7.99 -21.18 -11.97
CA ALA A 277 7.73 -22.61 -11.86
C ALA A 277 8.26 -23.39 -13.09
N ARG A 278 8.13 -22.84 -14.30
CA ARG A 278 8.72 -23.44 -15.53
C ARG A 278 10.23 -23.47 -15.46
N SER A 279 10.85 -22.37 -15.03
CA SER A 279 12.30 -22.29 -14.88
C SER A 279 12.82 -23.30 -13.85
N GLU A 280 12.11 -23.48 -12.74
CA GLU A 280 12.45 -24.48 -11.72
C GLU A 280 12.32 -25.90 -12.28
N ALA A 281 11.22 -26.21 -12.98
CA ALA A 281 11.00 -27.51 -13.62
C ALA A 281 12.07 -27.84 -14.68
N ALA A 282 12.41 -26.88 -15.54
CA ALA A 282 13.46 -27.03 -16.55
C ALA A 282 14.84 -27.22 -15.92
N SER A 283 15.15 -26.46 -14.87
CA SER A 283 16.41 -26.59 -14.12
C SER A 283 16.53 -27.96 -13.47
N TYR A 284 15.46 -28.47 -12.86
CA TYR A 284 15.42 -29.80 -12.28
C TYR A 284 15.67 -30.88 -13.33
N ARG A 285 14.98 -30.80 -14.48
CA ARG A 285 15.19 -31.74 -15.59
C ARG A 285 16.61 -31.70 -16.12
N SER A 286 17.22 -30.52 -16.23
CA SER A 286 18.61 -30.36 -16.67
C SER A 286 19.61 -31.03 -15.72
N GLN A 287 19.37 -30.93 -14.41
CA GLN A 287 20.26 -31.47 -13.38
C GLN A 287 20.08 -32.98 -13.16
N TYR A 288 18.84 -33.46 -13.14
CA TYR A 288 18.52 -34.83 -12.74
C TYR A 288 18.07 -35.73 -13.90
N GLY A 289 17.87 -35.18 -15.10
CA GLY A 289 17.48 -35.93 -16.30
C GLY A 289 16.04 -36.47 -16.30
N VAL A 290 15.23 -36.11 -15.30
CA VAL A 290 13.84 -36.58 -15.13
C VAL A 290 12.87 -35.43 -14.91
N GLY A 291 11.57 -35.66 -15.14
CA GLY A 291 10.53 -34.69 -14.83
C GLY A 291 10.49 -34.38 -13.33
N ILE A 292 10.25 -33.11 -12.99
CA ILE A 292 10.19 -32.67 -11.60
C ILE A 292 8.98 -33.31 -10.87
N PRO A 293 9.18 -33.92 -9.69
CA PRO A 293 8.06 -34.36 -8.86
C PRO A 293 7.23 -33.16 -8.38
N LEU A 294 5.90 -33.27 -8.43
CA LEU A 294 4.99 -32.18 -8.11
C LEU A 294 5.17 -31.69 -6.67
N LYS A 295 5.41 -32.60 -5.73
CA LYS A 295 5.66 -32.25 -4.32
C LYS A 295 6.86 -31.30 -4.20
N TYR A 296 7.95 -31.60 -4.90
CA TYR A 296 9.15 -30.77 -4.89
C TYR A 296 8.88 -29.41 -5.54
N LEU A 297 8.25 -29.39 -6.72
CA LEU A 297 7.87 -28.15 -7.39
C LEU A 297 6.96 -27.27 -6.51
N ASN A 298 5.97 -27.88 -5.84
CA ASN A 298 5.07 -27.20 -4.92
C ASN A 298 5.84 -26.52 -3.78
N GLU A 299 6.76 -27.22 -3.12
CA GLU A 299 7.59 -26.66 -2.04
C GLU A 299 8.44 -25.49 -2.53
N ARG A 300 9.04 -25.60 -3.73
CA ARG A 300 9.87 -24.53 -4.32
C ARG A 300 9.06 -23.28 -4.64
N VAL A 301 7.89 -23.43 -5.25
CA VAL A 301 6.99 -22.32 -5.59
C VAL A 301 6.40 -21.69 -4.32
N SER A 302 5.99 -22.50 -3.35
CA SER A 302 5.48 -22.08 -2.04
C SER A 302 6.50 -21.23 -1.29
N MET A 303 7.76 -21.67 -1.23
CA MET A 303 8.85 -20.91 -0.62
C MET A 303 9.20 -19.63 -1.36
N TYR A 304 9.12 -19.65 -2.69
CA TYR A 304 9.28 -18.44 -3.48
C TYR A 304 8.19 -17.41 -3.19
N MET A 305 6.91 -17.82 -3.11
CA MET A 305 5.81 -16.93 -2.74
C MET A 305 5.96 -16.41 -1.30
N HIS A 306 6.34 -17.28 -0.36
CA HIS A 306 6.56 -16.91 1.03
C HIS A 306 7.62 -15.82 1.20
N ALA A 307 8.72 -15.88 0.44
CA ALA A 307 9.77 -14.86 0.51
C ALA A 307 9.25 -13.43 0.24
N TYR A 308 8.21 -13.27 -0.59
CA TYR A 308 7.59 -11.97 -0.90
C TYR A 308 6.68 -11.43 0.22
N THR A 309 6.53 -12.19 1.31
CA THR A 309 5.79 -11.76 2.52
C THR A 309 6.70 -11.20 3.60
N LEU A 310 8.02 -11.32 3.46
CA LEU A 310 8.99 -11.02 4.52
C LEU A 310 9.63 -9.63 4.40
N TYR A 311 9.74 -9.09 3.18
CA TYR A 311 10.50 -7.88 2.90
C TYR A 311 9.59 -6.69 2.58
N SER A 312 9.88 -5.52 3.17
CA SER A 312 9.14 -4.27 2.91
C SER A 312 9.33 -3.71 1.50
N ALA A 313 10.41 -4.10 0.82
CA ALA A 313 10.74 -3.63 -0.53
C ALA A 313 9.88 -4.28 -1.64
N VAL A 314 9.15 -5.35 -1.31
CA VAL A 314 8.29 -6.08 -2.25
C VAL A 314 6.91 -6.24 -1.65
N ARG A 315 5.91 -6.43 -2.52
CA ARG A 315 4.55 -6.78 -2.09
C ARG A 315 4.31 -8.28 -2.23
N PRO A 316 3.45 -8.87 -1.39
CA PRO A 316 2.95 -10.23 -1.58
C PRO A 316 2.24 -10.40 -2.93
N TYR A 317 2.19 -11.64 -3.40
CA TYR A 317 1.48 -12.01 -4.62
C TYR A 317 -0.03 -11.99 -4.41
N GLY A 318 -0.77 -11.27 -5.26
CA GLY A 318 -2.23 -11.18 -5.18
C GLY A 318 -2.97 -12.33 -5.88
N CYS A 319 -2.42 -13.54 -5.84
CA CYS A 319 -3.00 -14.70 -6.52
C CYS A 319 -2.81 -15.99 -5.71
N SER A 320 -3.77 -16.91 -5.85
CA SER A 320 -3.65 -18.30 -5.39
C SER A 320 -3.43 -19.22 -6.58
N VAL A 321 -2.63 -20.25 -6.37
CA VAL A 321 -2.17 -21.15 -7.42
C VAL A 321 -2.55 -22.58 -7.05
N LEU A 322 -3.17 -23.30 -7.98
CA LEU A 322 -3.42 -24.73 -7.88
C LEU A 322 -2.45 -25.43 -8.80
N LEU A 323 -1.78 -26.47 -8.30
CA LEU A 323 -0.85 -27.30 -9.06
C LEU A 323 -1.37 -28.73 -9.09
N SER A 324 -1.33 -29.36 -10.25
CA SER A 324 -1.72 -30.77 -10.40
C SER A 324 -0.79 -31.53 -11.32
N ALA A 325 -0.67 -32.83 -11.05
CA ALA A 325 0.05 -33.78 -11.87
C ALA A 325 -0.57 -35.17 -11.68
N TYR A 326 -0.21 -36.08 -12.59
CA TYR A 326 -0.49 -37.50 -12.46
C TYR A 326 0.83 -38.27 -12.50
N GLU A 327 1.22 -38.81 -11.35
CA GLU A 327 2.48 -39.53 -11.15
C GLU A 327 2.20 -41.02 -10.90
N THR A 328 3.26 -41.82 -10.68
CA THR A 328 3.15 -43.27 -10.44
C THR A 328 2.29 -43.59 -9.22
N ASP A 329 2.35 -42.76 -8.18
CA ASP A 329 1.56 -42.91 -6.95
C ASP A 329 0.11 -42.42 -7.13
N GLY A 330 -0.26 -41.93 -8.31
CA GLY A 330 -1.59 -41.50 -8.69
C GLY A 330 -1.72 -39.99 -8.90
N PRO A 331 -2.96 -39.47 -8.94
CA PRO A 331 -3.21 -38.05 -9.13
C PRO A 331 -2.83 -37.27 -7.89
N ILE A 332 -2.27 -36.07 -8.06
CA ILE A 332 -1.86 -35.19 -6.97
C ILE A 332 -2.37 -33.77 -7.26
N LEU A 333 -2.90 -33.11 -6.23
CA LEU A 333 -3.43 -31.75 -6.30
C LEU A 333 -2.95 -30.96 -5.08
N TYR A 334 -2.29 -29.83 -5.33
CA TYR A 334 -1.86 -28.86 -4.32
C TYR A 334 -2.52 -27.50 -4.56
N MET A 335 -2.69 -26.74 -3.49
CA MET A 335 -3.05 -25.33 -3.55
C MET A 335 -2.08 -24.53 -2.70
N ILE A 336 -1.61 -23.42 -3.25
CA ILE A 336 -0.72 -22.45 -2.63
C ILE A 336 -1.46 -21.11 -2.55
N ASP A 337 -1.47 -20.49 -1.37
CA ASP A 337 -2.08 -19.19 -1.14
C ASP A 337 -1.05 -18.04 -1.13
N PRO A 338 -1.50 -16.77 -1.12
CA PRO A 338 -0.61 -15.60 -1.07
C PRO A 338 0.41 -15.59 0.08
N SER A 339 0.13 -16.28 1.19
CA SER A 339 1.06 -16.38 2.33
C SER A 339 2.25 -17.31 2.05
N GLY A 340 2.15 -18.09 0.98
CA GLY A 340 3.08 -19.16 0.63
C GLY A 340 2.74 -20.48 1.32
N VAL A 341 1.64 -20.58 2.07
CA VAL A 341 1.20 -21.85 2.65
C VAL A 341 0.70 -22.77 1.55
N SER A 342 1.11 -24.04 1.60
CA SER A 342 0.69 -25.05 0.65
C SER A 342 0.13 -26.30 1.33
N TYR A 343 -0.97 -26.82 0.79
CA TYR A 343 -1.59 -28.07 1.26
C TYR A 343 -2.02 -28.95 0.10
N GLY A 344 -2.03 -30.27 0.33
CA GLY A 344 -2.57 -31.25 -0.59
C GLY A 344 -4.09 -31.38 -0.44
N TYR A 345 -4.81 -31.49 -1.56
CA TYR A 345 -6.28 -31.51 -1.58
C TYR A 345 -6.85 -32.69 -2.35
N TYR A 346 -8.04 -33.15 -1.91
CA TYR A 346 -8.92 -33.98 -2.74
C TYR A 346 -9.80 -33.10 -3.65
N GLY A 347 -10.28 -31.98 -3.11
CA GLY A 347 -10.94 -30.93 -3.87
C GLY A 347 -10.62 -29.59 -3.25
N CYS A 348 -10.42 -28.57 -4.07
CA CYS A 348 -10.19 -27.21 -3.60
C CYS A 348 -10.90 -26.19 -4.49
N ALA A 349 -11.24 -25.05 -3.88
CA ALA A 349 -11.88 -23.92 -4.55
C ALA A 349 -11.21 -22.61 -4.08
N VAL A 350 -10.96 -21.70 -5.03
CA VAL A 350 -10.42 -20.37 -4.78
C VAL A 350 -11.19 -19.33 -5.62
N GLY A 351 -11.17 -18.06 -5.21
CA GLY A 351 -11.93 -16.98 -5.86
C GLY A 351 -13.21 -16.60 -5.12
N LYS A 352 -14.04 -15.78 -5.77
CA LYS A 352 -15.23 -15.15 -5.17
C LYS A 352 -16.23 -16.11 -4.53
N ALA A 353 -16.51 -17.24 -5.18
CA ALA A 353 -17.52 -18.19 -4.73
C ALA A 353 -16.91 -19.44 -4.08
N LYS A 354 -15.70 -19.32 -3.50
CA LYS A 354 -14.98 -20.48 -2.91
C LYS A 354 -15.81 -21.25 -1.88
N GLN A 355 -16.61 -20.55 -1.06
CA GLN A 355 -17.37 -21.18 0.02
C GLN A 355 -18.51 -22.03 -0.54
N SER A 356 -19.31 -21.48 -1.46
CA SER A 356 -20.40 -22.20 -2.12
C SER A 356 -19.88 -23.38 -2.93
N ALA A 357 -18.77 -23.19 -3.67
CA ALA A 357 -18.14 -24.27 -4.42
C ALA A 357 -17.66 -25.39 -3.50
N LYS A 358 -17.05 -25.06 -2.35
CA LYS A 358 -16.58 -26.07 -1.40
C LYS A 358 -17.73 -26.92 -0.85
N THR A 359 -18.88 -26.32 -0.53
CA THR A 359 -20.07 -27.05 -0.08
C THR A 359 -20.53 -28.10 -1.09
N GLU A 360 -20.49 -27.78 -2.38
CA GLU A 360 -20.84 -28.74 -3.44
C GLU A 360 -19.79 -29.84 -3.60
N ILE A 361 -18.51 -29.48 -3.52
CA ILE A 361 -17.40 -30.43 -3.62
C ILE A 361 -17.47 -31.47 -2.48
N GLU A 362 -17.85 -31.06 -1.27
CA GLU A 362 -17.97 -31.94 -0.09
C GLU A 362 -19.10 -32.98 -0.24
N LYS A 363 -20.09 -32.76 -1.10
CA LYS A 363 -21.15 -33.73 -1.39
C LYS A 363 -20.67 -34.89 -2.29
N LEU A 364 -19.55 -34.72 -3.00
CA LEU A 364 -19.06 -35.66 -3.99
C LEU A 364 -18.07 -36.67 -3.40
N LYS A 365 -18.19 -37.94 -3.82
CA LYS A 365 -17.21 -39.00 -3.52
C LYS A 365 -16.07 -39.02 -4.54
N LEU A 366 -15.24 -37.98 -4.52
CA LEU A 366 -14.20 -37.75 -5.54
C LEU A 366 -13.27 -38.95 -5.80
N SER A 367 -12.91 -39.72 -4.76
CA SER A 367 -12.01 -40.87 -4.87
C SER A 367 -12.54 -42.02 -5.74
N GLU A 368 -13.85 -42.08 -5.99
CA GLU A 368 -14.50 -43.13 -6.79
C GLU A 368 -14.80 -42.66 -8.22
N MET A 369 -14.71 -41.36 -8.49
CA MET A 369 -15.11 -40.76 -9.76
C MET A 369 -13.99 -40.79 -10.80
N THR A 370 -14.38 -41.01 -12.06
CA THR A 370 -13.45 -40.91 -13.20
C THR A 370 -13.30 -39.46 -13.65
N CYS A 371 -12.20 -39.13 -14.34
CA CYS A 371 -11.99 -37.78 -14.88
C CYS A 371 -13.12 -37.31 -15.80
N LYS A 372 -13.77 -38.20 -16.54
CA LYS A 372 -14.91 -37.83 -17.40
C LYS A 372 -16.13 -37.40 -16.60
N ASP A 373 -16.37 -38.06 -15.46
CA ASP A 373 -17.47 -37.71 -14.56
C ASP A 373 -17.14 -36.43 -13.79
N LEU A 374 -15.89 -36.28 -13.36
CA LEU A 374 -15.41 -35.04 -12.74
C LEU A 374 -15.53 -33.83 -13.65
N VAL A 375 -15.33 -33.97 -14.96
CA VAL A 375 -15.55 -32.86 -15.91
C VAL A 375 -17.00 -32.38 -15.87
N LYS A 376 -17.97 -33.30 -15.79
CA LYS A 376 -19.39 -32.96 -15.73
C LYS A 376 -19.75 -32.28 -14.41
N GLU A 377 -19.28 -32.84 -13.29
CA GLU A 377 -19.51 -32.23 -11.96
C GLU A 377 -18.81 -30.88 -11.81
N ALA A 378 -17.58 -30.75 -12.32
CA ALA A 378 -16.86 -29.48 -12.26
C ALA A 378 -17.58 -28.39 -13.05
N ALA A 379 -18.13 -28.71 -14.24
CA ALA A 379 -18.95 -27.79 -14.99
C ALA A 379 -20.22 -27.42 -14.21
N ARG A 380 -20.94 -28.41 -13.65
CA ARG A 380 -22.15 -28.18 -12.83
C ARG A 380 -21.88 -27.22 -11.67
N ILE A 381 -20.81 -27.44 -10.92
CA ILE A 381 -20.43 -26.60 -9.78
C ILE A 381 -20.14 -25.17 -10.23
N ILE A 382 -19.38 -24.97 -11.32
CA ILE A 382 -19.06 -23.61 -11.81
C ILE A 382 -20.32 -22.87 -12.25
N TYR A 383 -21.26 -23.52 -12.94
CA TYR A 383 -22.53 -22.89 -13.33
C TYR A 383 -23.41 -22.58 -12.12
N LEU A 384 -23.46 -23.47 -11.12
CA LEU A 384 -24.26 -23.26 -9.91
C LEU A 384 -23.76 -22.08 -9.07
N VAL A 385 -22.44 -21.91 -8.94
CA VAL A 385 -21.85 -20.84 -8.12
C VAL A 385 -21.71 -19.51 -8.86
N HIS A 386 -22.06 -19.49 -10.15
CA HIS A 386 -22.03 -18.29 -10.97
C HIS A 386 -23.19 -17.36 -10.60
N ASP A 387 -22.87 -16.08 -10.41
CA ASP A 387 -23.85 -15.03 -10.08
C ASP A 387 -24.15 -14.23 -11.36
N GLU A 388 -25.19 -14.65 -12.09
CA GLU A 388 -25.60 -14.03 -13.37
C GLU A 388 -26.04 -12.56 -13.23
N LEU A 389 -26.47 -12.16 -12.03
CA LEU A 389 -26.91 -10.78 -11.76
C LEU A 389 -25.72 -9.81 -11.72
N LYS A 390 -24.57 -10.27 -11.21
CA LYS A 390 -23.34 -9.47 -11.15
C LYS A 390 -22.50 -9.60 -12.42
N ASP A 391 -22.31 -10.83 -12.89
CA ASP A 391 -21.41 -11.14 -14.00
C ASP A 391 -22.20 -11.73 -15.17
N LYS A 392 -22.52 -10.90 -16.17
CA LYS A 392 -23.44 -11.27 -17.25
C LYS A 392 -22.95 -12.40 -18.16
N GLN A 393 -21.64 -12.54 -18.33
CA GLN A 393 -21.04 -13.50 -19.26
C GLN A 393 -19.73 -14.04 -18.70
N PHE A 394 -19.60 -15.36 -18.71
CA PHE A 394 -18.35 -16.05 -18.42
C PHE A 394 -18.08 -17.14 -19.47
N GLU A 395 -16.80 -17.49 -19.61
CA GLU A 395 -16.36 -18.63 -20.40
C GLU A 395 -15.84 -19.70 -19.44
N LEU A 396 -16.34 -20.92 -19.54
CA LEU A 396 -15.83 -22.05 -18.78
C LEU A 396 -14.47 -22.47 -19.36
N GLU A 397 -13.39 -22.42 -18.58
CA GLU A 397 -12.08 -22.96 -19.00
C GLU A 397 -11.80 -24.25 -18.22
N MET A 398 -11.42 -25.33 -18.92
CA MET A 398 -11.18 -26.63 -18.31
C MET A 398 -9.89 -27.29 -18.81
N SER A 399 -9.19 -27.96 -17.90
CA SER A 399 -8.05 -28.82 -18.21
C SER A 399 -8.05 -30.05 -17.32
N TRP A 400 -7.25 -31.03 -17.71
CA TRP A 400 -7.12 -32.26 -16.96
C TRP A 400 -5.73 -32.87 -17.12
N VAL A 401 -5.37 -33.71 -16.16
CA VAL A 401 -4.18 -34.56 -16.20
C VAL A 401 -4.54 -35.89 -15.55
N GLY A 402 -4.22 -37.01 -16.17
CA GLY A 402 -4.58 -38.31 -15.64
C GLY A 402 -4.06 -39.49 -16.43
N ALA A 403 -4.50 -40.70 -16.06
CA ALA A 403 -4.17 -41.93 -16.75
C ALA A 403 -4.58 -41.88 -18.23
N HIS A 404 -5.76 -41.31 -18.51
CA HIS A 404 -6.31 -41.17 -19.86
C HIS A 404 -5.48 -40.24 -20.76
N THR A 405 -4.71 -39.31 -20.18
CA THR A 405 -3.79 -38.43 -20.91
C THR A 405 -2.35 -38.94 -20.88
N LYS A 406 -2.11 -40.15 -20.37
CA LYS A 406 -0.77 -40.70 -20.12
C LYS A 406 0.10 -39.79 -19.25
N GLY A 407 -0.52 -39.10 -18.30
CA GLY A 407 0.15 -38.17 -17.40
C GLY A 407 0.44 -36.80 -18.00
N ILE A 408 0.06 -36.52 -19.25
CA ILE A 408 0.27 -35.22 -19.89
C ILE A 408 -0.86 -34.25 -19.51
N HIS A 409 -0.52 -33.04 -19.07
CA HIS A 409 -1.52 -32.02 -18.80
C HIS A 409 -1.99 -31.34 -20.10
N GLN A 410 -3.28 -31.45 -20.38
CA GLN A 410 -3.88 -30.89 -21.60
C GLN A 410 -5.25 -30.29 -21.31
N ARG A 411 -5.75 -29.49 -22.26
CA ARG A 411 -7.12 -28.97 -22.20
C ARG A 411 -8.13 -30.10 -22.41
N VAL A 412 -9.31 -29.94 -21.80
CA VAL A 412 -10.44 -30.84 -22.07
C VAL A 412 -10.87 -30.67 -23.54
N PRO A 413 -11.06 -31.75 -24.30
CA PRO A 413 -11.56 -31.67 -25.68
C PRO A 413 -12.88 -30.91 -25.78
N ALA A 414 -13.06 -30.16 -26.87
CA ALA A 414 -14.22 -29.29 -27.06
C ALA A 414 -15.55 -30.04 -26.97
N ASP A 415 -15.63 -31.26 -27.50
CA ASP A 415 -16.84 -32.08 -27.51
C ASP A 415 -17.28 -32.45 -26.09
N LEU A 416 -16.33 -32.89 -25.24
CA LEU A 416 -16.60 -33.24 -23.85
C LEU A 416 -16.95 -32.01 -23.01
N LYS A 417 -16.29 -30.89 -23.29
CA LYS A 417 -16.61 -29.60 -22.65
C LYS A 417 -18.04 -29.17 -22.99
N ALA A 418 -18.44 -29.25 -24.26
CA ALA A 418 -19.80 -28.88 -24.70
C ALA A 418 -20.88 -29.80 -24.11
N GLU A 419 -20.61 -31.10 -24.00
CA GLU A 419 -21.50 -32.05 -23.31
C GLU A 419 -21.66 -31.66 -21.83
N ALA A 420 -20.56 -31.34 -21.14
CA ALA A 420 -20.57 -30.93 -19.75
C ALA A 420 -21.31 -29.61 -19.52
N GLU A 421 -21.14 -28.62 -20.40
CA GLU A 421 -21.89 -27.36 -20.35
C GLU A 421 -23.39 -27.57 -20.54
N THR A 422 -23.78 -28.45 -21.46
CA THR A 422 -25.19 -28.73 -21.73
C THR A 422 -25.84 -29.41 -20.53
N LYS A 423 -25.16 -30.40 -19.93
CA LYS A 423 -25.62 -31.06 -18.71
C LYS A 423 -25.72 -30.11 -17.51
N ALA A 424 -24.72 -29.24 -17.35
CA ALA A 424 -24.74 -28.23 -16.30
C ALA A 424 -25.94 -27.29 -16.44
N ARG A 425 -26.24 -26.81 -17.66
CA ARG A 425 -27.41 -25.96 -17.92
C ARG A 425 -28.74 -26.67 -17.73
N GLN A 426 -28.82 -27.96 -18.08
CA GLN A 426 -30.02 -28.78 -17.84
C GLN A 426 -30.30 -28.93 -16.35
N ALA A 427 -29.27 -29.26 -15.54
CA ALA A 427 -29.42 -29.39 -14.10
C ALA A 427 -29.90 -28.08 -13.44
N MET A 428 -29.42 -26.93 -13.91
CA MET A 428 -29.88 -25.63 -13.41
C MET A 428 -31.34 -25.32 -13.78
N ALA A 429 -31.82 -25.81 -14.92
CA ALA A 429 -33.22 -25.63 -15.33
C ALA A 429 -34.17 -26.52 -14.51
N GLU A 430 -33.78 -27.77 -14.26
CA GLU A 430 -34.55 -28.71 -13.43
C GLU A 430 -34.72 -28.20 -11.99
N ASP A 431 -33.65 -27.65 -11.40
CA ASP A 431 -33.71 -27.05 -10.06
C ASP A 431 -34.62 -25.80 -10.02
N SER A 432 -34.70 -25.03 -11.12
CA SER A 432 -35.57 -23.85 -11.18
C SER A 432 -37.06 -24.16 -11.37
N ASP A 433 -37.39 -25.28 -12.03
CA ASP A 433 -38.78 -25.69 -12.26
C ASP A 433 -39.39 -26.35 -11.01
N SER A 434 -38.58 -26.99 -10.15
CA SER A 434 -39.08 -27.59 -8.91
C SER A 434 -39.54 -26.59 -7.85
N ASP A 435 -39.02 -25.35 -7.87
CA ASP A 435 -39.44 -24.29 -6.94
C ASP A 435 -40.79 -23.66 -7.33
N THR A 436 -41.30 -23.92 -8.54
CA THR A 436 -42.59 -23.40 -9.03
C THR A 436 -43.79 -24.32 -8.78
N GLU A 437 -43.58 -25.57 -8.35
CA GLU A 437 -44.68 -26.51 -8.08
C GLU A 437 -45.14 -26.53 -6.59
N ASP A 438 -44.43 -25.83 -5.70
CA ASP A 438 -44.73 -25.77 -4.25
C ASP A 438 -45.29 -24.40 -3.76
N MET A 439 -45.78 -23.53 -4.66
CA MET A 439 -46.59 -22.34 -4.34
C MET A 439 -48.02 -22.46 -4.87
#